data_AF-A0A1C0VFN0-F1
#
_entry.id   AF-A0A1C0VFN0-F1
#
_cell.length_a   1.000
_cell.length_b   1.000
_cell.length_c   1.000
_cell.angle_alpha   90.00
_cell.angle_beta   90.00
_cell.angle_gamma   90.00
#
_symmetry.space_group_name_H-M   'P 1'
#
loop_
_entity.id
_entity.type
_entity.pdbx_description
1 polymer ?
#
loop_
_entity_poly.entity_id
_entity_poly.type
_entity_poly.pdbx_seq_one_letter_code
_entity_poly.pdbx_strand_id
1 'polypeptide(L)'
;MRERLRKWIQDFQEWIIFALIFVLSIVVIRFFEDKPPFKSIVELLMSSKFISTLQDLSILAAVILYFRETPSRKKQEHYEAWRVINSAYGQRASGGRIQALQDLNNDGISLAGLTAEKAYLAGINLKGADLRDANLEGSNLKNACLQEIDLRNANLQQADLRYANLEGANLRNANLQGQSTNLSYTNFQNAYLSHANFQLAYLWSANLQGADLSYANLQEADLSYANLQGANLKYANFQGADLSPTNLDQANFQGADLQNADLRDAQNLNPEQVKLARNWEHARYDEALQMQLGLIPTHQNFELIQPENSDQDHNFFDT
;
A
#
# COMPACT_ATOMS: atom_id res chain seq x y z
N MET A 1 23.11 -10.41 13.19
CA MET A 1 24.18 -10.24 12.17
C MET A 1 24.75 -8.82 12.15
N ARG A 2 23.92 -7.76 12.09
CA ARG A 2 24.38 -6.34 12.11
C ARG A 2 25.22 -5.95 13.33
N GLU A 3 24.86 -6.37 14.54
CA GLU A 3 25.64 -6.04 15.76
C GLU A 3 27.02 -6.71 15.80
N ARG A 4 27.13 -7.96 15.31
CA ARG A 4 28.42 -8.66 15.21
C ARG A 4 29.34 -8.00 14.19
N LEU A 5 28.79 -7.50 13.08
CA LEU A 5 29.55 -6.74 12.08
C LEU A 5 30.03 -5.39 12.65
N ARG A 6 29.18 -4.71 13.43
CA ARG A 6 29.54 -3.44 14.10
C ARG A 6 30.68 -3.62 15.10
N LYS A 7 30.59 -4.66 15.93
CA LYS A 7 31.62 -4.99 16.92
C LYS A 7 32.92 -5.40 16.25
N TRP A 8 32.85 -6.21 15.19
CA TRP A 8 34.01 -6.59 14.40
C TRP A 8 34.70 -5.40 13.72
N ILE A 9 33.94 -4.43 13.19
CA ILE A 9 34.49 -3.19 12.62
C ILE A 9 35.15 -2.32 13.70
N GLN A 10 34.55 -2.23 14.89
CA GLN A 10 35.14 -1.52 16.04
C GLN A 10 36.45 -2.17 16.50
N ASP A 11 36.44 -3.49 16.69
CA ASP A 11 37.61 -4.27 17.10
C ASP A 11 38.72 -4.14 16.04
N PHE A 12 38.39 -4.26 14.75
CA PHE A 12 39.34 -4.08 13.64
C PHE A 12 39.98 -2.67 13.60
N GLN A 13 39.21 -1.64 13.96
CA GLN A 13 39.70 -0.26 14.05
C GLN A 13 40.68 -0.03 15.19
N GLU A 14 40.46 -0.66 16.36
CA GLU A 14 41.44 -0.60 17.46
C GLU A 14 42.76 -1.23 17.04
N TRP A 15 42.72 -2.37 16.35
CA TRP A 15 43.92 -3.04 15.83
C TRP A 15 44.71 -2.20 14.84
N ILE A 16 44.06 -1.38 13.99
CA ILE A 16 44.75 -0.47 13.08
C ILE A 16 45.43 0.67 13.84
N ILE A 17 44.78 1.22 14.87
CA ILE A 17 45.38 2.26 15.73
C ILE A 17 46.59 1.68 16.47
N PHE A 18 46.48 0.46 17.03
CA PHE A 18 47.60 -0.24 17.64
C PHE A 18 48.72 -0.53 16.65
N ALA A 19 48.41 -0.93 15.41
CA ALA A 19 49.42 -1.16 14.38
C ALA A 19 50.12 0.14 13.95
N LEU A 20 49.39 1.25 13.81
CA LEU A 20 49.94 2.58 13.54
C LEU A 20 50.83 3.06 14.68
N ILE A 21 50.37 2.96 15.92
CA ILE A 21 51.16 3.29 17.12
C ILE A 21 52.38 2.39 17.21
N PHE A 22 52.26 1.11 16.89
CA PHE A 22 53.35 0.15 16.90
C PHE A 22 54.41 0.49 15.83
N VAL A 23 54.00 0.80 14.60
CA VAL A 23 54.91 1.27 13.54
C VAL A 23 55.56 2.60 13.94
N LEU A 24 54.79 3.55 14.48
CA LEU A 24 55.33 4.81 14.99
C LEU A 24 56.34 4.57 16.12
N SER A 25 56.04 3.61 17.01
CA SER A 25 56.93 3.23 18.12
C SER A 25 58.20 2.55 17.63
N ILE A 26 58.15 1.71 16.58
CA ILE A 26 59.35 1.14 15.95
C ILE A 26 60.20 2.25 15.30
N VAL A 27 59.56 3.21 14.62
CA VAL A 27 60.25 4.35 14.02
C VAL A 27 60.91 5.21 15.10
N VAL A 28 60.23 5.46 16.23
CA VAL A 28 60.77 6.20 17.38
C VAL A 28 61.85 5.42 18.12
N ILE A 29 61.70 4.10 18.31
CA ILE A 29 62.71 3.26 18.97
C ILE A 29 64.00 3.22 18.12
N ARG A 30 63.87 3.03 16.79
CA ARG A 30 65.01 3.14 15.87
C ARG A 30 65.63 4.54 15.80
N PHE A 31 64.88 5.58 16.19
CA PHE A 31 65.35 6.97 16.27
C PHE A 31 66.19 7.24 17.54
N PHE A 32 65.98 6.48 18.61
CA PHE A 32 66.66 6.69 19.89
C PHE A 32 67.79 5.70 20.19
N GLU A 33 67.87 4.55 19.51
CA GLU A 33 68.98 3.59 19.68
C GLU A 33 70.30 4.04 19.03
N ASP A 34 70.26 4.83 17.96
CA ASP A 34 71.45 5.42 17.34
C ASP A 34 71.26 6.93 17.21
N LYS A 35 72.10 7.76 17.84
CA LYS A 35 72.09 9.24 17.63
C LYS A 35 72.69 9.56 16.25
N PRO A 36 71.92 9.84 15.18
CA PRO A 36 72.50 10.19 13.89
C PRO A 36 72.63 11.71 13.78
N PRO A 37 73.51 12.25 12.90
CA PRO A 37 73.51 13.68 12.61
C PRO A 37 72.19 14.08 11.94
N PHE A 38 71.69 15.28 12.25
CA PHE A 38 70.41 15.84 11.73
C PHE A 38 70.26 15.69 10.19
N LYS A 39 71.37 15.70 9.46
CA LYS A 39 71.44 15.54 7.99
C LYS A 39 70.93 14.17 7.50
N SER A 40 71.18 13.09 8.25
CA SER A 40 70.72 11.73 7.91
C SER A 40 69.19 11.58 8.10
N ILE A 41 68.62 12.28 9.08
CA ILE A 41 67.18 12.31 9.34
C ILE A 41 66.47 12.98 8.16
N VAL A 42 67.00 14.11 7.68
CA VAL A 42 66.46 14.82 6.52
C VAL A 42 66.52 13.96 5.25
N GLU A 43 67.62 13.24 4.99
CA GLU A 43 67.73 12.34 3.83
C GLU A 43 66.73 11.17 3.89
N LEU A 44 66.47 10.61 5.08
CA LEU A 44 65.49 9.55 5.26
C LEU A 44 64.05 10.07 5.08
N LEU A 45 63.73 11.23 5.67
CA LEU A 45 62.42 11.88 5.53
C LEU A 45 62.14 12.33 4.09
N MET A 46 63.19 12.69 3.35
CA MET A 46 63.11 13.05 1.93
C MET A 46 63.29 11.83 1.00
N SER A 47 63.47 10.62 1.55
CA SER A 47 63.62 9.43 0.73
C SER A 47 62.30 9.10 0.03
N SER A 48 62.38 8.75 -1.26
CA SER A 48 61.20 8.39 -2.07
C SER A 48 60.37 7.28 -1.45
N LYS A 49 61.03 6.31 -0.79
CA LYS A 49 60.39 5.18 -0.11
C LYS A 49 59.62 5.59 1.14
N PHE A 50 60.13 6.55 1.92
CA PHE A 50 59.41 7.08 3.08
C PHE A 50 58.21 7.92 2.64
N ILE A 51 58.39 8.79 1.64
CA ILE A 51 57.31 9.61 1.08
C ILE A 51 56.19 8.74 0.51
N SER A 52 56.51 7.67 -0.23
CA SER A 52 55.49 6.75 -0.77
C SER A 52 54.73 6.02 0.35
N THR A 53 55.43 5.59 1.40
CA THR A 53 54.81 4.92 2.55
C THR A 53 53.85 5.87 3.30
N LEU A 54 54.22 7.14 3.46
CA LEU A 54 53.35 8.17 4.03
C LEU A 54 52.12 8.44 3.16
N GLN A 55 52.28 8.50 1.83
CA GLN A 55 51.17 8.63 0.90
C GLN A 55 50.19 7.46 1.03
N ASP A 56 50.69 6.22 1.02
CA ASP A 56 49.86 5.01 1.19
C ASP A 56 49.09 5.02 2.53
N LEU A 57 49.76 5.41 3.63
CA LEU A 57 49.12 5.54 4.94
C LEU A 57 48.05 6.64 4.98
N SER A 58 48.28 7.77 4.29
CA SER A 58 47.30 8.86 4.20
C SER A 58 46.05 8.47 3.42
N ILE A 59 46.20 7.71 2.33
CA ILE A 59 45.07 7.18 1.55
C ILE A 59 44.30 6.19 2.42
N LEU A 60 44.99 5.30 3.12
CA LEU A 60 44.37 4.34 4.05
C LEU A 60 43.60 5.06 5.16
N ALA A 61 44.19 6.09 5.77
CA ALA A 61 43.53 6.91 6.79
C ALA A 61 42.29 7.63 6.25
N ALA A 62 42.36 8.19 5.03
CA ALA A 62 41.22 8.83 4.37
C ALA A 62 40.08 7.84 4.12
N VAL A 63 40.40 6.62 3.69
CA VAL A 63 39.41 5.54 3.49
C VAL A 63 38.77 5.15 4.83
N ILE A 64 39.56 5.00 5.90
CA ILE A 64 39.04 4.69 7.24
C ILE A 64 38.10 5.80 7.74
N LEU A 65 38.50 7.07 7.62
CA LEU A 65 37.68 8.21 8.00
C LEU A 65 36.39 8.27 7.18
N TYR A 66 36.47 8.06 5.87
CA TYR A 66 35.31 7.98 5.00
C TYR A 66 34.29 6.95 5.49
N PHE A 67 34.73 5.72 5.79
CA PHE A 67 33.82 4.69 6.31
C PHE A 67 33.32 4.97 7.72
N ARG A 68 34.15 5.61 8.57
CA ARG A 68 33.76 6.02 9.93
C ARG A 68 32.67 7.09 9.92
N GLU A 69 32.71 8.02 8.97
CA GLU A 69 31.74 9.13 8.87
C GLU A 69 30.46 8.76 8.13
N THR A 70 30.44 7.65 7.37
CA THR A 70 29.26 7.20 6.61
C THR A 70 27.96 7.15 7.42
N PRO A 71 27.91 6.60 8.66
CA PRO A 71 26.68 6.61 9.44
C PRO A 71 26.17 8.02 9.78
N SER A 72 27.08 8.96 10.04
CA SER A 72 26.74 10.36 10.35
C SER A 72 26.17 11.08 9.11
N ARG A 73 26.75 10.84 7.93
CA ARG A 73 26.26 11.40 6.66
C ARG A 73 24.84 10.91 6.35
N LYS A 74 24.59 9.60 6.47
CA LYS A 74 23.23 9.04 6.29
C LYS A 74 22.22 9.66 7.26
N LYS A 75 22.60 9.83 8.54
CA LYS A 75 21.71 10.47 9.52
C LYS A 75 21.41 11.93 9.16
N GLN A 76 22.37 12.67 8.63
CA GLN A 76 22.16 14.03 8.16
C GLN A 76 21.25 14.05 6.92
N GLU A 77 21.48 13.19 5.94
CA GLU A 77 20.62 13.04 4.76
C GLU A 77 19.16 12.75 5.14
N HIS A 78 18.93 11.84 6.09
CA HIS A 78 17.58 11.54 6.60
C HIS A 78 16.94 12.74 7.31
N TYR A 79 17.71 13.46 8.11
CA TYR A 79 17.24 14.66 8.79
C TYR A 79 16.84 15.75 7.79
N GLU A 80 17.65 15.95 6.76
CA GLU A 80 17.38 16.87 5.67
C GLU A 80 16.12 16.48 4.89
N ALA A 81 15.98 15.20 4.55
CA ALA A 81 14.78 14.65 3.91
C ALA A 81 13.51 14.92 4.74
N TRP A 82 13.54 14.63 6.03
CA TRP A 82 12.43 14.93 6.94
C TRP A 82 12.14 16.42 7.07
N ARG A 83 13.18 17.27 7.05
CA ARG A 83 13.00 18.72 7.04
C ARG A 83 12.28 19.18 5.78
N VAL A 84 12.65 18.67 4.61
CA VAL A 84 11.95 18.96 3.35
C VAL A 84 10.48 18.54 3.44
N ILE A 85 10.21 17.32 3.93
CA ILE A 85 8.84 16.78 4.06
C ILE A 85 7.97 17.65 4.97
N ASN A 86 8.48 17.98 6.16
CA ASN A 86 7.71 18.73 7.16
C ASN A 86 7.55 20.20 6.77
N SER A 87 8.55 20.80 6.11
CA SER A 87 8.45 22.18 5.62
C SER A 87 7.41 22.34 4.50
N ALA A 88 7.09 21.26 3.78
CA ALA A 88 6.09 21.23 2.72
C ALA A 88 4.65 20.94 3.22
N TYR A 89 4.42 20.92 4.53
CA TYR A 89 3.07 20.72 5.08
C TYR A 89 2.10 21.82 4.63
N GLY A 90 0.89 21.43 4.23
CA GLY A 90 -0.13 22.35 3.66
C GLY A 90 0.19 22.89 2.27
N GLN A 91 1.35 22.54 1.68
CA GLN A 91 1.73 22.95 0.33
C GLN A 91 1.43 21.81 -0.65
N ARG A 92 0.97 22.18 -1.86
CA ARG A 92 0.96 21.28 -3.01
C ARG A 92 2.42 21.00 -3.37
N ALA A 93 2.93 19.87 -2.93
CA ALA A 93 4.35 19.54 -2.92
C ALA A 93 5.13 19.83 -4.23
N SER A 94 6.42 20.15 -4.07
CA SER A 94 7.44 20.22 -5.12
C SER A 94 8.17 18.86 -5.26
N GLY A 95 8.79 18.59 -6.40
CA GLY A 95 9.51 17.33 -6.65
C GLY A 95 10.53 16.92 -5.56
N GLY A 96 11.05 17.88 -4.79
CA GLY A 96 11.93 17.61 -3.65
C GLY A 96 11.27 16.81 -2.51
N ARG A 97 9.96 16.99 -2.25
CA ARG A 97 9.24 16.20 -1.24
C ARG A 97 9.09 14.75 -1.69
N ILE A 98 8.76 14.54 -2.96
CA ILE A 98 8.65 13.20 -3.56
C ILE A 98 10.00 12.49 -3.44
N GLN A 99 11.08 13.15 -3.87
CA GLN A 99 12.43 12.59 -3.78
C GLN A 99 12.80 12.22 -2.32
N ALA A 100 12.56 13.13 -1.37
CA ALA A 100 12.85 12.88 0.04
C ALA A 100 12.09 11.66 0.59
N LEU A 101 10.80 11.50 0.26
CA LEU A 101 10.01 10.34 0.68
C LEU A 101 10.53 9.04 0.07
N GLN A 102 10.92 9.07 -1.21
CA GLN A 102 11.47 7.90 -1.90
C GLN A 102 12.85 7.51 -1.36
N ASP A 103 13.71 8.48 -1.06
CA ASP A 103 15.03 8.24 -0.48
C ASP A 103 14.92 7.60 0.91
N LEU A 104 14.02 8.12 1.76
CA LEU A 104 13.73 7.52 3.06
C LEU A 104 13.20 6.08 2.90
N ASN A 105 12.27 5.84 1.98
CA ASN A 105 11.74 4.51 1.71
C ASN A 105 12.85 3.55 1.22
N ASN A 106 13.71 3.99 0.29
CA ASN A 106 14.81 3.20 -0.24
C ASN A 106 15.83 2.80 0.83
N ASP A 107 16.01 3.65 1.86
CA ASP A 107 16.84 3.35 3.02
C ASP A 107 16.12 2.52 4.11
N GLY A 108 14.87 2.14 3.88
CA GLY A 108 14.06 1.34 4.80
C GLY A 108 13.62 2.11 6.05
N ILE A 109 13.55 3.43 5.96
CA ILE A 109 13.06 4.29 7.03
C ILE A 109 11.53 4.26 7.02
N SER A 110 10.94 3.93 8.16
CA SER A 110 9.48 3.96 8.33
C SER A 110 8.95 5.38 8.14
N LEU A 111 7.85 5.49 7.39
CA LEU A 111 7.08 6.70 7.16
C LEU A 111 5.76 6.67 7.96
N ALA A 112 5.68 5.82 9.00
CA ALA A 112 4.49 5.72 9.84
C ALA A 112 4.17 7.07 10.51
N GLY A 113 2.88 7.41 10.56
CA GLY A 113 2.39 8.70 11.07
C GLY A 113 2.72 9.89 10.16
N LEU A 114 3.21 9.67 8.93
CA LEU A 114 3.48 10.74 7.97
C LEU A 114 2.23 11.60 7.78
N THR A 115 2.39 12.91 7.91
CA THR A 115 1.33 13.87 7.58
C THR A 115 1.61 14.51 6.22
N ALA A 116 0.81 14.13 5.23
CA ALA A 116 0.89 14.59 3.85
C ALA A 116 -0.50 14.92 3.27
N GLU A 117 -1.34 15.55 4.09
CA GLU A 117 -2.63 16.10 3.68
C GLU A 117 -2.48 17.01 2.44
N LYS A 118 -3.34 16.79 1.44
CA LYS A 118 -3.43 17.56 0.19
C LYS A 118 -2.12 17.60 -0.60
N ALA A 119 -1.17 16.73 -0.28
CA ALA A 119 0.12 16.67 -0.96
C ALA A 119 -0.06 16.19 -2.41
N TYR A 120 0.75 16.75 -3.32
CA TYR A 120 0.84 16.26 -4.69
C TYR A 120 1.92 15.19 -4.77
N LEU A 121 1.51 13.92 -4.81
CA LEU A 121 2.37 12.74 -4.77
C LEU A 121 2.11 11.82 -5.98
N ALA A 122 1.61 12.40 -7.08
CA ALA A 122 1.31 11.64 -8.29
C ALA A 122 2.57 10.97 -8.84
N GLY A 123 2.47 9.68 -9.17
CA GLY A 123 3.58 8.88 -9.69
C GLY A 123 4.64 8.48 -8.67
N ILE A 124 4.44 8.78 -7.37
CA ILE A 124 5.43 8.41 -6.34
C ILE A 124 5.62 6.89 -6.29
N ASN A 125 6.86 6.45 -6.08
CA ASN A 125 7.16 5.04 -5.80
C ASN A 125 7.46 4.83 -4.31
N LEU A 126 6.49 4.25 -3.60
CA LEU A 126 6.58 3.84 -2.19
C LEU A 126 6.26 2.34 -2.05
N LYS A 127 6.70 1.52 -3.01
CA LYS A 127 6.56 0.05 -2.91
C LYS A 127 7.12 -0.44 -1.57
N GLY A 128 6.32 -1.23 -0.85
CA GLY A 128 6.69 -1.84 0.43
C GLY A 128 6.88 -0.86 1.59
N ALA A 129 6.54 0.42 1.41
CA ALA A 129 6.76 1.42 2.45
C ALA A 129 5.84 1.21 3.66
N ASP A 130 6.32 1.61 4.84
CA ASP A 130 5.52 1.64 6.06
C ASP A 130 4.90 3.04 6.23
N LEU A 131 3.61 3.17 5.91
CA LEU A 131 2.79 4.39 6.08
C LEU A 131 1.61 4.15 7.02
N ARG A 132 1.79 3.27 8.03
CA ARG A 132 0.77 3.06 9.06
C ARG A 132 0.42 4.36 9.75
N ASP A 133 -0.85 4.54 10.07
CA ASP A 133 -1.37 5.72 10.77
C ASP A 133 -1.08 7.06 10.05
N ALA A 134 -0.69 7.03 8.77
CA ALA A 134 -0.41 8.23 7.99
C ALA A 134 -1.70 9.02 7.70
N ASN A 135 -1.58 10.34 7.67
CA ASN A 135 -2.64 11.23 7.20
C ASN A 135 -2.33 11.69 5.77
N LEU A 136 -3.06 11.13 4.81
CA LEU A 136 -2.98 11.36 3.38
C LEU A 136 -4.29 11.96 2.84
N GLU A 137 -5.11 12.56 3.70
CA GLU A 137 -6.39 13.16 3.32
C GLU A 137 -6.21 14.18 2.19
N GLY A 138 -7.01 14.06 1.13
CA GLY A 138 -6.98 14.97 -0.02
C GLY A 138 -5.72 14.87 -0.88
N SER A 139 -4.81 13.93 -0.60
CA SER A 139 -3.57 13.80 -1.37
C SER A 139 -3.83 13.28 -2.78
N ASN A 140 -3.01 13.72 -3.73
CA ASN A 140 -3.02 13.20 -5.09
C ASN A 140 -1.96 12.10 -5.20
N LEU A 141 -2.41 10.85 -5.28
CA LEU A 141 -1.60 9.64 -5.44
C LEU A 141 -1.86 8.95 -6.79
N LYS A 142 -2.33 9.70 -7.80
CA LYS A 142 -2.54 9.15 -9.15
C LYS A 142 -1.30 8.48 -9.68
N ASN A 143 -1.46 7.32 -10.31
CA ASN A 143 -0.37 6.53 -10.89
C ASN A 143 0.75 6.17 -9.89
N ALA A 144 0.51 6.25 -8.58
CA ALA A 144 1.53 5.90 -7.60
C ALA A 144 1.81 4.39 -7.59
N CYS A 145 3.08 4.02 -7.41
CA CYS A 145 3.50 2.64 -7.18
C CYS A 145 3.53 2.38 -5.68
N LEU A 146 2.51 1.68 -5.18
CA LEU A 146 2.24 1.44 -3.77
C LEU A 146 2.05 -0.06 -3.49
N GLN A 147 2.64 -0.94 -4.32
CA GLN A 147 2.52 -2.39 -4.10
C GLN A 147 3.08 -2.77 -2.73
N GLU A 148 2.44 -3.71 -2.04
CA GLU A 148 2.88 -4.22 -0.74
C GLU A 148 3.04 -3.14 0.36
N ILE A 149 2.53 -1.91 0.14
CA ILE A 149 2.59 -0.82 1.12
C ILE A 149 1.78 -1.17 2.37
N ASP A 150 2.23 -0.71 3.54
CA ASP A 150 1.46 -0.79 4.78
C ASP A 150 0.79 0.56 5.05
N LEU A 151 -0.54 0.62 4.89
CA LEU A 151 -1.40 1.78 5.11
C LEU A 151 -2.44 1.48 6.21
N ARG A 152 -2.14 0.56 7.14
CA ARG A 152 -3.08 0.27 8.24
C ARG A 152 -3.43 1.53 9.01
N ASN A 153 -4.72 1.70 9.28
CA ASN A 153 -5.31 2.85 9.96
C ASN A 153 -5.04 4.22 9.29
N ALA A 154 -4.53 4.26 8.05
CA ALA A 154 -4.25 5.52 7.38
C ALA A 154 -5.54 6.28 7.05
N ASN A 155 -5.50 7.61 7.10
CA ASN A 155 -6.56 8.48 6.60
C ASN A 155 -6.30 8.83 5.12
N LEU A 156 -7.15 8.37 4.23
CA LEU A 156 -7.11 8.57 2.78
C LEU A 156 -8.41 9.22 2.28
N GLN A 157 -9.21 9.83 3.16
CA GLN A 157 -10.41 10.55 2.76
C GLN A 157 -10.08 11.61 1.70
N GLN A 158 -10.92 11.74 0.69
CA GLN A 158 -10.75 12.71 -0.41
C GLN A 158 -9.46 12.50 -1.25
N ALA A 159 -8.71 11.42 -1.05
CA ALA A 159 -7.51 11.15 -1.84
C ALA A 159 -7.85 10.73 -3.27
N ASP A 160 -6.98 11.06 -4.22
CA ASP A 160 -7.09 10.65 -5.62
C ASP A 160 -6.03 9.59 -5.92
N LEU A 161 -6.45 8.32 -5.96
CA LEU A 161 -5.60 7.14 -6.20
C LEU A 161 -5.84 6.54 -7.59
N ARG A 162 -6.40 7.31 -8.54
CA ARG A 162 -6.68 6.79 -9.88
C ARG A 162 -5.43 6.19 -10.52
N TYR A 163 -5.58 4.99 -11.07
CA TYR A 163 -4.50 4.23 -11.71
C TYR A 163 -3.30 3.90 -10.78
N ALA A 164 -3.42 4.08 -9.46
CA ALA A 164 -2.39 3.66 -8.52
C ALA A 164 -2.33 2.12 -8.44
N ASN A 165 -1.15 1.59 -8.16
CA ASN A 165 -0.96 0.16 -7.96
C ASN A 165 -0.79 -0.16 -6.46
N LEU A 166 -1.81 -0.73 -5.84
CA LEU A 166 -1.86 -1.21 -4.45
C LEU A 166 -1.96 -2.75 -4.37
N GLU A 167 -1.40 -3.46 -5.36
CA GLU A 167 -1.34 -4.92 -5.32
C GLU A 167 -0.67 -5.41 -4.02
N GLY A 168 -1.35 -6.31 -3.29
CA GLY A 168 -0.87 -6.86 -2.03
C GLY A 168 -0.73 -5.85 -0.88
N ALA A 169 -1.22 -4.61 -1.04
CA ALA A 169 -1.15 -3.59 -0.01
C ALA A 169 -1.98 -3.95 1.23
N ASN A 170 -1.59 -3.43 2.39
CA ASN A 170 -2.29 -3.62 3.65
C ASN A 170 -3.00 -2.33 4.06
N LEU A 171 -4.31 -2.22 3.80
CA LEU A 171 -5.15 -1.08 4.17
C LEU A 171 -6.17 -1.43 5.25
N ARG A 172 -5.87 -2.41 6.12
CA ARG A 172 -6.81 -2.77 7.21
C ARG A 172 -7.13 -1.55 8.07
N ASN A 173 -8.41 -1.36 8.35
CA ASN A 173 -8.96 -0.20 9.07
C ASN A 173 -8.65 1.17 8.43
N ALA A 174 -8.18 1.23 7.19
CA ALA A 174 -7.93 2.51 6.53
C ALA A 174 -9.26 3.23 6.25
N ASN A 175 -9.22 4.55 6.27
CA ASN A 175 -10.37 5.41 6.04
C ASN A 175 -10.29 6.03 4.64
N LEU A 176 -11.06 5.49 3.70
CA LEU A 176 -11.18 5.94 2.31
C LEU A 176 -12.57 6.54 2.03
N GLN A 177 -13.27 6.98 3.08
CA GLN A 177 -14.63 7.49 2.96
C GLN A 177 -14.72 8.79 2.15
N GLY A 178 -15.82 8.94 1.42
CA GLY A 178 -16.31 10.21 0.92
C GLY A 178 -16.35 10.29 -0.60
N GLN A 179 -17.30 11.08 -1.11
CA GLN A 179 -17.55 11.30 -2.54
C GLN A 179 -16.40 11.99 -3.29
N SER A 180 -15.34 12.43 -2.60
CA SER A 180 -14.13 12.95 -3.26
C SER A 180 -12.98 11.94 -3.27
N THR A 181 -13.13 10.80 -2.59
CA THR A 181 -12.15 9.73 -2.64
C THR A 181 -12.30 8.98 -3.96
N ASN A 182 -11.31 9.11 -4.83
CA ASN A 182 -11.35 8.54 -6.17
C ASN A 182 -10.33 7.41 -6.30
N LEU A 183 -10.85 6.20 -6.40
CA LEU A 183 -10.14 4.92 -6.52
C LEU A 183 -10.39 4.27 -7.89
N SER A 184 -10.86 5.05 -8.88
CA SER A 184 -11.17 4.51 -10.19
C SER A 184 -9.92 3.94 -10.86
N TYR A 185 -10.05 2.75 -11.45
CA TYR A 185 -8.94 2.01 -12.07
C TYR A 185 -7.77 1.66 -11.13
N THR A 186 -7.94 1.79 -9.82
CA THR A 186 -6.90 1.42 -8.86
C THR A 186 -6.75 -0.11 -8.82
N ASN A 187 -5.51 -0.59 -8.77
CA ASN A 187 -5.24 -2.02 -8.62
C ASN A 187 -5.11 -2.38 -7.13
N PHE A 188 -6.10 -3.08 -6.59
CA PHE A 188 -6.14 -3.65 -5.23
C PHE A 188 -6.03 -5.17 -5.24
N GLN A 189 -5.52 -5.78 -6.31
CA GLN A 189 -5.41 -7.23 -6.39
C GLN A 189 -4.67 -7.80 -5.17
N ASN A 190 -5.26 -8.82 -4.53
CA ASN A 190 -4.76 -9.45 -3.30
C ASN A 190 -4.51 -8.49 -2.12
N ALA A 191 -5.09 -7.28 -2.12
CA ALA A 191 -4.92 -6.33 -1.03
C ALA A 191 -5.69 -6.78 0.23
N TYR A 192 -5.18 -6.39 1.40
CA TYR A 192 -5.84 -6.60 2.68
C TYR A 192 -6.64 -5.35 3.06
N LEU A 193 -7.95 -5.41 2.86
CA LEU A 193 -8.90 -4.31 3.03
C LEU A 193 -9.88 -4.55 4.19
N SER A 194 -9.63 -5.54 5.05
CA SER A 194 -10.57 -5.88 6.12
C SER A 194 -10.82 -4.68 7.03
N HIS A 195 -12.08 -4.40 7.35
CA HIS A 195 -12.52 -3.22 8.11
C HIS A 195 -12.21 -1.85 7.49
N ALA A 196 -11.76 -1.77 6.24
CA ALA A 196 -11.58 -0.49 5.57
C ALA A 196 -12.92 0.21 5.33
N ASN A 197 -12.93 1.54 5.39
CA ASN A 197 -14.11 2.35 5.16
C ASN A 197 -14.05 2.99 3.77
N PHE A 198 -14.87 2.52 2.85
CA PHE A 198 -15.06 3.01 1.48
C PHE A 198 -16.41 3.71 1.29
N GLN A 199 -17.13 4.05 2.37
CA GLN A 199 -18.45 4.65 2.26
C GLN A 199 -18.41 5.86 1.31
N LEU A 200 -19.33 5.90 0.33
CA LEU A 200 -19.43 6.95 -0.69
C LEU A 200 -18.24 7.08 -1.65
N ALA A 201 -17.26 6.17 -1.64
CA ALA A 201 -16.08 6.26 -2.49
C ALA A 201 -16.37 5.83 -3.94
N TYR A 202 -15.57 6.34 -4.89
CA TYR A 202 -15.62 5.90 -6.29
C TYR A 202 -14.56 4.83 -6.54
N LEU A 203 -14.99 3.58 -6.72
CA LEU A 203 -14.17 2.42 -7.12
C LEU A 203 -14.44 1.97 -8.56
N TRP A 204 -15.00 2.85 -9.39
CA TRP A 204 -15.32 2.53 -10.78
C TRP A 204 -14.14 1.88 -11.53
N SER A 205 -14.36 0.70 -12.12
CA SER A 205 -13.32 -0.09 -12.80
C SER A 205 -12.09 -0.47 -11.95
N ALA A 206 -12.18 -0.46 -10.62
CA ALA A 206 -11.09 -0.92 -9.75
C ALA A 206 -10.89 -2.44 -9.86
N ASN A 207 -9.63 -2.90 -9.76
CA ASN A 207 -9.31 -4.32 -9.71
C ASN A 207 -9.16 -4.77 -8.25
N LEU A 208 -10.14 -5.48 -7.72
CA LEU A 208 -10.19 -6.01 -6.35
C LEU A 208 -10.09 -7.54 -6.34
N GLN A 209 -9.56 -8.15 -7.40
CA GLN A 209 -9.43 -9.60 -7.52
C GLN A 209 -8.67 -10.19 -6.33
N GLY A 210 -9.26 -11.18 -5.67
CA GLY A 210 -8.67 -11.86 -4.51
C GLY A 210 -8.48 -10.99 -3.27
N ALA A 211 -8.99 -9.74 -3.25
CA ALA A 211 -8.83 -8.86 -2.10
C ALA A 211 -9.65 -9.34 -0.89
N ASP A 212 -9.14 -9.07 0.32
CA ASP A 212 -9.86 -9.33 1.56
C ASP A 212 -10.61 -8.07 2.02
N LEU A 213 -11.90 -7.98 1.70
CA LEU A 213 -12.82 -6.90 2.08
C LEU A 213 -13.71 -7.28 3.26
N SER A 214 -13.33 -8.29 4.05
CA SER A 214 -14.16 -8.72 5.17
C SER A 214 -14.43 -7.58 6.15
N TYR A 215 -15.69 -7.41 6.56
CA TYR A 215 -16.15 -6.31 7.41
C TYR A 215 -15.90 -4.89 6.86
N ALA A 216 -15.56 -4.73 5.58
CA ALA A 216 -15.40 -3.40 4.98
C ALA A 216 -16.75 -2.67 4.90
N ASN A 217 -16.72 -1.35 5.03
CA ASN A 217 -17.89 -0.49 4.82
C ASN A 217 -17.87 0.06 3.40
N LEU A 218 -18.75 -0.42 2.53
CA LEU A 218 -18.90 0.00 1.13
C LEU A 218 -20.28 0.66 0.90
N GLN A 219 -20.92 1.15 1.96
CA GLN A 219 -22.22 1.81 1.86
C GLN A 219 -22.17 2.95 0.83
N GLU A 220 -23.11 2.94 -0.10
CA GLU A 220 -23.26 3.95 -1.16
C GLU A 220 -21.99 4.16 -2.01
N ALA A 221 -21.07 3.20 -2.04
CA ALA A 221 -19.90 3.23 -2.90
C ALA A 221 -20.28 2.86 -4.34
N ASP A 222 -19.58 3.45 -5.30
CA ASP A 222 -19.69 3.10 -6.72
C ASP A 222 -18.58 2.08 -7.06
N LEU A 223 -18.95 0.82 -7.24
CA LEU A 223 -18.09 -0.26 -7.70
C LEU A 223 -18.37 -0.64 -9.15
N SER A 224 -19.07 0.19 -9.91
CA SER A 224 -19.46 -0.15 -11.28
C SER A 224 -18.23 -0.47 -12.14
N TYR A 225 -18.31 -1.53 -12.93
CA TYR A 225 -17.22 -2.10 -13.73
C TYR A 225 -16.04 -2.68 -12.94
N ALA A 226 -16.10 -2.77 -11.60
CA ALA A 226 -15.02 -3.35 -10.82
C ALA A 226 -14.89 -4.87 -10.99
N ASN A 227 -13.66 -5.38 -10.80
CA ASN A 227 -13.36 -6.80 -10.77
C ASN A 227 -13.22 -7.29 -9.33
N LEU A 228 -14.19 -8.07 -8.84
CA LEU A 228 -14.23 -8.64 -7.49
C LEU A 228 -14.05 -10.17 -7.50
N GLN A 229 -13.49 -10.73 -8.58
CA GLN A 229 -13.29 -12.17 -8.70
C GLN A 229 -12.50 -12.73 -7.51
N GLY A 230 -13.07 -13.74 -6.84
CA GLY A 230 -12.47 -14.42 -5.70
C GLY A 230 -12.31 -13.54 -4.45
N ALA A 231 -12.89 -12.34 -4.41
CA ALA A 231 -12.79 -11.46 -3.26
C ALA A 231 -13.53 -12.04 -2.03
N ASN A 232 -12.94 -11.83 -0.85
CA ASN A 232 -13.59 -12.17 0.41
C ASN A 232 -14.46 -10.98 0.86
N LEU A 233 -15.78 -11.08 0.69
CA LEU A 233 -16.76 -10.04 1.01
C LEU A 233 -17.52 -10.32 2.32
N LYS A 234 -17.02 -11.23 3.15
CA LYS A 234 -17.71 -11.66 4.37
C LYS A 234 -18.04 -10.49 5.28
N TYR A 235 -19.31 -10.37 5.66
CA TYR A 235 -19.81 -9.32 6.55
C TYR A 235 -19.55 -7.88 6.07
N ALA A 236 -19.23 -7.68 4.80
CA ALA A 236 -19.09 -6.34 4.22
C ALA A 236 -20.45 -5.65 4.12
N ASN A 237 -20.47 -4.33 4.30
CA ASN A 237 -21.67 -3.52 4.18
C ASN A 237 -21.76 -2.94 2.76
N PHE A 238 -22.70 -3.40 1.94
CA PHE A 238 -22.96 -2.88 0.59
C PHE A 238 -24.28 -2.10 0.51
N GLN A 239 -24.80 -1.59 1.63
CA GLN A 239 -26.07 -0.87 1.62
C GLN A 239 -26.06 0.27 0.60
N GLY A 240 -26.98 0.22 -0.37
CA GLY A 240 -27.06 1.22 -1.44
C GLY A 240 -25.86 1.32 -2.38
N ALA A 241 -24.91 0.37 -2.34
CA ALA A 241 -23.75 0.37 -3.22
C ALA A 241 -24.15 0.03 -4.66
N ASP A 242 -23.45 0.61 -5.64
CA ASP A 242 -23.60 0.25 -7.05
C ASP A 242 -22.55 -0.81 -7.42
N LEU A 243 -23.01 -2.01 -7.78
CA LEU A 243 -22.20 -3.12 -8.26
C LEU A 243 -22.53 -3.44 -9.73
N SER A 244 -23.08 -2.49 -10.50
CA SER A 244 -23.60 -2.71 -11.85
C SER A 244 -22.73 -2.05 -12.94
N PRO A 245 -22.09 -2.80 -13.86
CA PRO A 245 -21.81 -4.24 -13.86
C PRO A 245 -20.54 -4.57 -13.07
N THR A 246 -20.47 -5.65 -12.31
CA THR A 246 -19.23 -6.10 -11.64
C THR A 246 -18.95 -7.57 -11.93
N ASN A 247 -17.67 -7.97 -11.97
CA ASN A 247 -17.33 -9.39 -12.02
C ASN A 247 -17.26 -9.97 -10.59
N LEU A 248 -18.19 -10.86 -10.26
CA LEU A 248 -18.36 -11.45 -8.92
C LEU A 248 -18.06 -12.96 -8.88
N ASP A 249 -17.37 -13.49 -9.89
CA ASP A 249 -16.98 -14.90 -9.94
C ASP A 249 -16.25 -15.32 -8.65
N GLN A 250 -16.72 -16.37 -7.99
CA GLN A 250 -16.16 -16.89 -6.72
C GLN A 250 -16.11 -15.89 -5.54
N ALA A 251 -16.76 -14.71 -5.63
CA ALA A 251 -16.81 -13.77 -4.51
C ALA A 251 -17.62 -14.34 -3.33
N ASN A 252 -17.14 -14.14 -2.10
CA ASN A 252 -17.76 -14.70 -0.90
C ASN A 252 -18.62 -13.68 -0.16
N PHE A 253 -19.93 -13.72 -0.38
CA PHE A 253 -20.91 -12.82 0.22
C PHE A 253 -21.44 -13.25 1.61
N GLN A 254 -20.85 -14.26 2.26
CA GLN A 254 -21.37 -14.77 3.54
C GLN A 254 -21.53 -13.65 4.58
N GLY A 255 -22.78 -13.40 4.96
CA GLY A 255 -23.16 -12.39 5.96
C GLY A 255 -23.02 -10.94 5.52
N ALA A 256 -22.67 -10.66 4.25
CA ALA A 256 -22.65 -9.31 3.69
C ALA A 256 -24.05 -8.68 3.73
N ASP A 257 -24.16 -7.36 3.83
CA ASP A 257 -25.45 -6.66 3.79
C ASP A 257 -25.69 -6.07 2.40
N LEU A 258 -26.72 -6.55 1.71
CA LEU A 258 -27.07 -6.13 0.34
C LEU A 258 -28.29 -5.19 0.27
N GLN A 259 -28.77 -4.65 1.39
CA GLN A 259 -29.98 -3.82 1.37
C GLN A 259 -29.85 -2.65 0.37
N ASN A 260 -30.76 -2.58 -0.60
CA ASN A 260 -30.77 -1.59 -1.68
C ASN A 260 -29.53 -1.56 -2.58
N ALA A 261 -28.64 -2.56 -2.51
CA ALA A 261 -27.50 -2.67 -3.41
C ALA A 261 -27.97 -2.88 -4.85
N ASP A 262 -27.25 -2.34 -5.83
CA ASP A 262 -27.53 -2.54 -7.24
C ASP A 262 -26.62 -3.62 -7.85
N LEU A 263 -27.19 -4.80 -8.13
CA LEU A 263 -26.50 -5.95 -8.69
C LEU A 263 -27.00 -6.27 -10.11
N ARG A 264 -27.64 -5.30 -10.77
CA ARG A 264 -28.00 -5.42 -12.20
C ARG A 264 -26.75 -5.54 -13.05
N ASP A 265 -26.84 -6.30 -14.13
CA ASP A 265 -25.76 -6.61 -15.06
C ASP A 265 -24.49 -7.21 -14.40
N ALA A 266 -24.58 -7.66 -13.15
CA ALA A 266 -23.47 -8.29 -12.45
C ALA A 266 -23.13 -9.63 -13.12
N GLN A 267 -21.84 -9.84 -13.36
CA GLN A 267 -21.31 -10.97 -14.09
C GLN A 267 -20.88 -12.08 -13.15
N ASN A 268 -21.14 -13.33 -13.54
CA ASN A 268 -20.74 -14.54 -12.81
C ASN A 268 -21.28 -14.62 -11.37
N LEU A 269 -22.38 -13.92 -11.10
CA LEU A 269 -23.12 -14.00 -9.84
C LEU A 269 -24.20 -15.08 -9.95
N ASN A 270 -24.26 -15.97 -8.96
CA ASN A 270 -25.32 -16.99 -8.89
C ASN A 270 -26.19 -16.85 -7.63
N PRO A 271 -27.39 -17.46 -7.61
CA PRO A 271 -28.32 -17.36 -6.48
C PRO A 271 -27.76 -17.85 -5.15
N GLU A 272 -26.89 -18.87 -5.16
CA GLU A 272 -26.30 -19.41 -3.93
C GLU A 272 -25.34 -18.42 -3.28
N GLN A 273 -24.53 -17.71 -4.06
CA GLN A 273 -23.71 -16.61 -3.55
C GLN A 273 -24.56 -15.51 -2.91
N VAL A 274 -25.63 -15.10 -3.59
CA VAL A 274 -26.52 -14.03 -3.14
C VAL A 274 -27.23 -14.40 -1.83
N LYS A 275 -27.77 -15.62 -1.72
CA LYS A 275 -28.52 -16.08 -0.53
C LYS A 275 -27.66 -16.25 0.72
N LEU A 276 -26.33 -16.25 0.59
CA LEU A 276 -25.41 -16.21 1.74
C LEU A 276 -25.36 -14.82 2.41
N ALA A 277 -25.80 -13.77 1.72
CA ALA A 277 -25.88 -12.43 2.25
C ALA A 277 -27.13 -12.21 3.11
N ARG A 278 -27.19 -11.07 3.79
CA ARG A 278 -28.35 -10.53 4.50
C ARG A 278 -29.03 -9.49 3.62
N ASN A 279 -30.34 -9.31 3.81
CA ASN A 279 -31.14 -8.32 3.09
C ASN A 279 -31.05 -8.42 1.56
N TRP A 280 -30.68 -9.58 1.03
CA TRP A 280 -30.52 -9.81 -0.40
C TRP A 280 -31.85 -9.62 -1.15
N GLU A 281 -32.98 -9.96 -0.53
CA GLU A 281 -34.32 -9.74 -1.10
C GLU A 281 -34.63 -8.25 -1.40
N HIS A 282 -33.88 -7.32 -0.80
CA HIS A 282 -34.03 -5.87 -0.99
C HIS A 282 -33.00 -5.27 -1.96
N ALA A 283 -32.15 -6.09 -2.57
CA ALA A 283 -31.23 -5.62 -3.60
C ALA A 283 -31.92 -5.60 -4.98
N ARG A 284 -31.30 -4.90 -5.93
CA ARG A 284 -31.78 -4.80 -7.31
C ARG A 284 -31.03 -5.81 -8.16
N TYR A 285 -31.76 -6.58 -8.95
CA TYR A 285 -31.22 -7.61 -9.84
C TYR A 285 -31.84 -7.50 -11.23
N ASP A 286 -31.21 -8.08 -12.23
CA ASP A 286 -31.84 -8.29 -13.54
C ASP A 286 -32.97 -9.32 -13.44
N GLU A 287 -33.93 -9.23 -14.35
CA GLU A 287 -35.11 -10.10 -14.39
C GLU A 287 -34.75 -11.59 -14.34
N ALA A 288 -33.71 -12.01 -15.08
CA ALA A 288 -33.27 -13.40 -15.10
C ALA A 288 -32.81 -13.90 -13.71
N LEU A 289 -32.05 -13.08 -12.97
CA LEU A 289 -31.59 -13.42 -11.63
C LEU A 289 -32.73 -13.31 -10.60
N GLN A 290 -33.66 -12.37 -10.77
CA GLN A 290 -34.88 -12.29 -9.94
C GLN A 290 -35.70 -13.59 -10.04
N MET A 291 -35.86 -14.16 -11.24
CA MET A 291 -36.54 -15.46 -11.41
C MET A 291 -35.81 -16.59 -10.68
N GLN A 292 -34.48 -16.67 -10.80
CA GLN A 292 -33.68 -17.70 -10.14
C GLN A 292 -33.68 -17.56 -8.60
N LEU A 293 -33.81 -16.34 -8.10
CA LEU A 293 -33.95 -16.04 -6.67
C LEU A 293 -35.36 -16.28 -6.13
N GLY A 294 -36.35 -16.48 -7.02
CA GLY A 294 -37.76 -16.63 -6.64
C GLY A 294 -38.45 -15.32 -6.24
N LEU A 295 -37.91 -14.18 -6.66
CA LEU A 295 -38.47 -12.85 -6.37
C LEU A 295 -39.64 -12.48 -7.29
N ILE A 296 -39.70 -13.10 -8.48
CA ILE A 296 -40.83 -12.99 -9.41
C ILE A 296 -41.30 -14.38 -9.84
N PRO A 297 -42.61 -14.57 -10.08
CA PRO A 297 -43.15 -15.88 -10.49
C PRO A 297 -42.54 -16.34 -11.80
N THR A 298 -42.09 -17.60 -11.87
CA THR A 298 -41.79 -18.24 -13.15
C THR A 298 -43.11 -18.50 -13.89
N HIS A 299 -43.15 -18.29 -15.20
CA HIS A 299 -44.35 -18.44 -16.05
C HIS A 299 -45.03 -19.83 -16.01
N GLN A 300 -44.53 -20.79 -15.24
CA GLN A 300 -45.10 -22.13 -15.06
C GLN A 300 -46.27 -22.22 -14.07
N ASN A 301 -46.62 -21.15 -13.35
CA ASN A 301 -47.74 -21.15 -12.39
C ASN A 301 -49.07 -20.57 -12.93
N PHE A 302 -49.19 -20.30 -14.24
CA PHE A 302 -50.42 -19.77 -14.83
C PHE A 302 -51.28 -20.80 -15.60
N GLU A 303 -50.85 -22.06 -15.71
CA GLU A 303 -51.69 -23.13 -16.26
C GLU A 303 -52.27 -23.98 -15.12
N LEU A 304 -53.47 -23.62 -14.64
CA LEU A 304 -54.51 -24.52 -14.09
C LEU A 304 -55.69 -23.70 -13.51
N ILE A 305 -56.29 -22.83 -14.32
CA ILE A 305 -57.72 -22.50 -14.16
C ILE A 305 -58.33 -22.61 -15.55
N GLN A 306 -58.65 -23.85 -15.94
CA GLN A 306 -59.61 -24.09 -17.01
C GLN A 306 -60.97 -23.61 -16.49
N PRO A 307 -61.73 -22.77 -17.22
CA PRO A 307 -63.10 -22.48 -16.83
C PRO A 307 -63.91 -23.78 -16.91
N GLU A 308 -64.57 -24.15 -15.82
CA GLU A 308 -65.53 -25.26 -15.81
C GLU A 308 -66.56 -25.03 -16.93
N ASN A 309 -66.70 -26.06 -17.76
CA ASN A 309 -67.75 -26.19 -18.76
C ASN A 309 -69.12 -25.97 -18.10
N SER A 310 -69.79 -24.88 -18.45
CA SER A 310 -71.24 -24.77 -18.28
C SER A 310 -71.92 -25.53 -19.43
N ASP A 311 -71.92 -26.86 -19.34
CA ASP A 311 -72.87 -27.67 -20.10
C ASP A 311 -74.26 -27.54 -19.47
N GLN A 312 -75.19 -27.11 -20.32
CA GLN A 312 -76.54 -27.65 -20.48
C GLN A 312 -77.27 -28.13 -19.21
N ASP A 313 -78.30 -27.38 -18.80
CA ASP A 313 -79.70 -27.86 -18.82
C ASP A 313 -80.62 -26.87 -18.09
N HIS A 314 -81.59 -26.31 -18.82
CA HIS A 314 -83.03 -26.57 -18.58
C HIS A 314 -83.92 -25.65 -19.41
N ASN A 315 -84.54 -26.25 -20.42
CA ASN A 315 -85.87 -25.89 -20.91
C ASN A 315 -86.93 -26.05 -19.79
N PHE A 316 -88.07 -25.37 -19.97
CA PHE A 316 -89.37 -25.37 -19.24
C PHE A 316 -89.57 -24.19 -18.25
N PHE A 317 -90.68 -23.41 -18.22
CA PHE A 317 -92.05 -23.49 -18.75
C PHE A 317 -92.65 -22.07 -18.98
N ASP A 318 -93.60 -21.99 -19.92
CA ASP A 318 -94.80 -21.14 -20.05
C ASP A 318 -95.06 -19.98 -19.07
N THR A 319 -95.33 -18.76 -19.60
CA THR A 319 -96.68 -18.18 -19.80
C THR A 319 -96.61 -16.80 -20.46
#